data_AF-A0A0P7ZGI6-F1
#
_entry.id   AF-A0A0P7ZGI6-F1
#
_cell.length_a   1.000
_cell.length_b   1.000
_cell.length_c   1.000
_cell.angle_alpha   90.00
_cell.angle_beta   90.00
_cell.angle_gamma   90.00
#
_symmetry.space_group_name_H-M   'P 1'
#
loop_
_entity.id
_entity.type
_entity.pdbx_description
1 polymer ?
#
loop_
_entity_poly.entity_id
_entity_poly.type
_entity_poly.pdbx_seq_one_letter_code
_entity_poly.pdbx_strand_id
1 'polypeptide(L)'
;MIFPASAADISLNRWILNVTVNEDGMVDELIQVEVANSGPSPLDGISFVVPASNIIVIYDFEHTFSSKGQVVEQQIVGNGIKLTVNFNTSIKTGETWNGRIGFRAENFARKVDGNYSIEIPIDMPQAIIAGKTADIGVSQDADIRSQVFLPKGIEVTSVTPKPFRILFQNSHMVPTWTPENLHMKDTIILKGSFSEILKKIADIDERSKTLSKQIKEAKTKGIDVTESEAYLKQAEDYNTNNANSALSSFWKKDDTSALEFIGYAENELNLAEKSFATSGKTEIKATVKATGETEENNETPGFDAVSLILMIISSFMILRIIRSKP
;
A
#
# COMPACT_ATOMS: atom_id res chain seq x y z
N MET A 1 -48.26 3.37 11.76
CA MET A 1 -47.33 4.43 12.18
C MET A 1 -45.93 3.87 12.01
N ILE A 2 -45.20 4.31 10.97
CA ILE A 2 -43.85 3.80 10.67
C ILE A 2 -42.90 4.59 11.56
N PHE A 3 -42.36 3.94 12.60
CA PHE A 3 -41.27 4.53 13.37
C PHE A 3 -40.09 4.79 12.42
N PRO A 4 -39.39 5.93 12.50
CA PRO A 4 -38.15 6.08 11.74
C PRO A 4 -37.25 4.90 12.11
N ALA A 5 -36.77 4.17 11.09
CA ALA A 5 -35.86 3.06 11.29
C ALA A 5 -34.70 3.54 12.16
N SER A 6 -34.62 2.99 13.37
CA SER A 6 -33.55 3.33 14.29
C SER A 6 -32.26 2.77 13.73
N ALA A 7 -31.27 3.63 13.46
CA ALA A 7 -29.94 3.19 13.08
C ALA A 7 -29.13 2.58 14.23
N ALA A 8 -29.76 2.41 15.41
CA ALA A 8 -29.19 1.66 16.53
C ALA A 8 -28.84 0.21 16.19
N ASP A 9 -29.42 -0.34 15.11
CA ASP A 9 -29.21 -1.72 14.68
C ASP A 9 -28.23 -1.85 13.51
N ILE A 10 -27.57 -0.76 13.09
CA ILE A 10 -26.47 -0.81 12.10
C ILE A 10 -25.16 -0.59 12.84
N SER A 11 -24.19 -1.48 12.62
CA SER A 11 -22.89 -1.40 13.28
C SER A 11 -21.74 -1.31 12.28
N LEU A 12 -20.78 -0.42 12.59
CA LEU A 12 -19.47 -0.38 11.97
C LEU A 12 -18.57 -1.40 12.67
N ASN A 13 -18.06 -2.35 11.90
CA ASN A 13 -17.17 -3.40 12.40
C ASN A 13 -15.71 -3.17 11.99
N ARG A 14 -15.45 -2.41 10.93
CA ARG A 14 -14.10 -2.13 10.44
C ARG A 14 -14.04 -0.75 9.80
N TRP A 15 -13.00 0.00 10.15
CA TRP A 15 -12.65 1.28 9.55
C TRP A 15 -11.12 1.42 9.53
N ILE A 16 -10.52 0.99 8.41
CA ILE A 16 -9.06 0.98 8.24
C ILE A 16 -8.69 2.05 7.24
N LEU A 17 -7.89 3.02 7.69
CA LEU A 17 -7.40 4.10 6.87
C LEU A 17 -5.94 3.83 6.45
N ASN A 18 -5.67 3.88 5.15
CA ASN A 18 -4.30 3.93 4.63
C ASN A 18 -4.17 5.23 3.87
N VAL A 19 -3.39 6.15 4.42
CA VAL A 19 -3.25 7.52 3.91
C VAL A 19 -1.83 7.70 3.39
N THR A 20 -1.68 8.16 2.16
CA THR A 20 -0.39 8.47 1.54
C THR A 20 -0.36 9.95 1.22
N VAL A 21 0.55 10.67 1.86
CA VAL A 21 0.81 12.08 1.56
C VAL A 21 1.85 12.16 0.46
N ASN A 22 1.46 12.75 -0.67
CA ASN A 22 2.33 12.90 -1.84
C ASN A 22 3.21 14.15 -1.73
N GLU A 23 4.30 14.20 -2.50
CA GLU A 23 5.25 15.33 -2.49
C GLU A 23 4.63 16.65 -2.97
N ASP A 24 3.61 16.57 -3.82
CA ASP A 24 2.82 17.71 -4.33
C ASP A 24 1.79 18.23 -3.31
N GLY A 25 1.65 17.57 -2.16
CA GLY A 25 0.68 17.91 -1.11
C GLY A 25 -0.70 17.28 -1.29
N MET A 26 -0.92 16.50 -2.36
CA MET A 26 -2.11 15.68 -2.52
C MET A 26 -2.09 14.52 -1.53
N VAL A 27 -3.26 14.00 -1.19
CA VAL A 27 -3.40 12.85 -0.30
C VAL A 27 -4.17 11.74 -1.01
N ASP A 28 -3.55 10.57 -1.15
CA ASP A 28 -4.24 9.36 -1.55
C ASP A 28 -4.72 8.63 -0.30
N GLU A 29 -6.00 8.26 -0.23
CA GLU A 29 -6.56 7.55 0.90
C GLU A 29 -7.32 6.31 0.43
N LEU A 30 -7.04 5.18 1.08
CA LEU A 30 -7.73 3.91 0.90
C LEU A 30 -8.39 3.52 2.22
N ILE A 31 -9.73 3.53 2.21
CA ILE A 31 -10.55 3.16 3.35
C ILE A 31 -11.07 1.74 3.14
N GLN A 32 -10.77 0.82 4.08
CA GLN A 32 -11.42 -0.50 4.13
C GLN A 32 -12.53 -0.47 5.18
N VAL A 33 -13.73 -0.88 4.78
CA VAL A 33 -14.94 -0.69 5.59
C VAL A 33 -15.74 -1.98 5.68
N GLU A 34 -16.23 -2.29 6.87
CA GLU A 34 -17.19 -3.35 7.13
C GLU A 34 -18.36 -2.82 7.94
N VAL A 35 -19.58 -3.00 7.44
CA VAL A 35 -20.82 -2.53 8.09
C VAL A 35 -21.83 -3.66 8.15
N ALA A 36 -22.36 -3.97 9.34
CA ALA A 36 -23.38 -4.98 9.53
C ALA A 36 -24.76 -4.33 9.72
N ASN A 37 -25.78 -4.90 9.09
CA ASN A 37 -27.16 -4.47 9.25
C ASN A 37 -27.92 -5.49 10.10
N SER A 38 -28.10 -5.21 11.38
CA SER A 38 -28.99 -5.98 12.28
C SER A 38 -30.41 -5.40 12.32
N GLY A 39 -30.65 -4.29 11.63
CA GLY A 39 -31.91 -3.56 11.65
C GLY A 39 -32.96 -4.17 10.74
N PRO A 40 -34.24 -3.85 10.96
CA PRO A 40 -35.35 -4.41 10.19
C PRO A 40 -35.48 -3.84 8.78
N SER A 41 -34.76 -2.76 8.46
CA SER A 41 -34.80 -2.08 7.16
C SER A 41 -33.54 -2.37 6.35
N PRO A 42 -33.61 -2.54 5.02
CA PRO A 42 -32.43 -2.68 4.19
C PRO A 42 -31.52 -1.45 4.27
N LEU A 43 -30.21 -1.69 4.29
CA LEU A 43 -29.19 -0.64 4.21
C LEU A 43 -28.80 -0.44 2.75
N ASP A 44 -29.00 0.76 2.24
CA ASP A 44 -28.82 1.11 0.83
C ASP A 44 -27.44 1.71 0.54
N GLY A 45 -26.71 2.13 1.56
CA GLY A 45 -25.40 2.74 1.39
C GLY A 45 -24.83 3.33 2.67
N ILE A 46 -23.66 3.95 2.54
CA ILE A 46 -23.03 4.75 3.59
C ILE A 46 -22.56 6.09 3.04
N SER A 47 -22.38 7.07 3.91
CA SER A 47 -21.75 8.35 3.54
C SER A 47 -20.86 8.90 4.63
N PHE A 48 -19.83 9.63 4.24
CA PHE A 48 -18.87 10.28 5.15
C PHE A 48 -18.32 11.54 4.50
N VAL A 49 -17.70 12.42 5.28
CA VAL A 49 -17.12 13.66 4.79
C VAL A 49 -15.60 13.55 4.83
N VAL A 50 -14.96 14.06 3.78
CA VAL A 50 -13.51 14.19 3.71
C VAL A 50 -13.21 15.70 3.66
N PRO A 51 -12.35 16.23 4.54
CA PRO A 51 -12.06 17.66 4.61
C PRO A 51 -11.08 18.09 3.50
N ALA A 52 -11.51 17.88 2.25
CA ALA A 52 -10.79 18.19 1.03
C ALA A 52 -11.55 19.25 0.23
N SER A 53 -10.80 19.95 -0.63
CA SER A 53 -11.39 20.91 -1.57
C SER A 53 -11.92 20.27 -2.85
N ASN A 54 -11.35 19.12 -3.23
CA ASN A 54 -11.73 18.33 -4.40
C ASN A 54 -11.33 16.86 -4.17
N ILE A 55 -12.06 15.92 -4.79
CA ILE A 55 -11.80 14.48 -4.69
C ILE A 55 -11.90 13.80 -6.05
N ILE A 56 -10.91 12.96 -6.34
CA ILE A 56 -10.89 12.06 -7.50
C ILE A 56 -10.97 10.62 -6.98
N VAL A 57 -12.09 9.94 -7.20
CA VAL A 57 -12.26 8.53 -6.83
C VAL A 57 -11.47 7.64 -7.80
N ILE A 58 -10.75 6.65 -7.26
CA ILE A 58 -9.89 5.74 -8.02
C ILE A 58 -10.66 4.44 -8.27
N TYR A 59 -11.19 4.26 -9.48
CA TYR A 59 -11.99 3.08 -9.85
C TYR A 59 -11.12 1.97 -10.45
N ASP A 60 -10.46 1.20 -9.59
CA ASP A 60 -9.89 -0.09 -9.94
C ASP A 60 -10.10 -1.12 -8.83
N PHE A 61 -9.85 -2.40 -9.13
CA PHE A 61 -10.10 -3.49 -8.19
C PHE A 61 -9.22 -3.43 -6.93
N GLU A 62 -8.07 -2.76 -6.98
CA GLU A 62 -7.13 -2.67 -5.86
C GLU A 62 -7.51 -1.55 -4.88
N HIS A 63 -8.14 -0.49 -5.37
CA HIS A 63 -8.46 0.70 -4.59
C HIS A 63 -9.95 0.77 -4.23
N THR A 64 -10.85 0.58 -5.20
CA THR A 64 -12.28 0.76 -4.99
C THR A 64 -13.02 -0.52 -5.36
N PHE A 65 -13.50 -1.23 -4.34
CA PHE A 65 -14.11 -2.54 -4.50
C PHE A 65 -15.30 -2.71 -3.56
N SER A 66 -16.33 -3.42 -4.01
CA SER A 66 -17.43 -3.86 -3.16
C SER A 66 -17.85 -5.27 -3.50
N SER A 67 -18.11 -6.08 -2.47
CA SER A 67 -18.68 -7.43 -2.64
C SER A 67 -20.11 -7.43 -3.20
N LYS A 68 -20.85 -6.31 -3.10
CA LYS A 68 -22.22 -6.17 -3.60
C LYS A 68 -22.40 -5.06 -4.64
N GLY A 69 -21.28 -4.57 -5.20
CA GLY A 69 -21.25 -3.44 -6.13
C GLY A 69 -21.53 -2.10 -5.46
N GLN A 70 -20.95 -1.03 -5.99
CA GLN A 70 -21.14 0.32 -5.47
C GLN A 70 -21.12 1.40 -6.55
N VAL A 71 -21.81 2.50 -6.28
CA VAL A 71 -21.65 3.79 -6.97
C VAL A 71 -21.23 4.82 -5.93
N VAL A 72 -20.18 5.57 -6.22
CA VAL A 72 -19.70 6.65 -5.34
C VAL A 72 -20.16 7.99 -5.92
N GLU A 73 -20.99 8.70 -5.16
CA GLU A 73 -21.43 10.06 -5.46
C GLU A 73 -20.67 11.07 -4.59
N GLN A 74 -20.46 12.27 -5.12
CA GLN A 74 -19.75 13.34 -4.43
C GLN A 74 -20.66 14.56 -4.29
N GLN A 75 -20.65 15.18 -3.12
CA GLN A 75 -21.38 16.42 -2.85
C GLN A 75 -20.50 17.38 -2.05
N ILE A 76 -20.36 18.62 -2.52
CA ILE A 76 -19.68 19.67 -1.75
C ILE A 76 -20.55 20.04 -0.55
N VAL A 77 -19.98 20.02 0.65
CA VAL A 77 -20.60 20.41 1.91
C VAL A 77 -19.71 21.41 2.66
N GLY A 78 -20.24 22.08 3.69
CA GLY A 78 -19.53 23.20 4.33
C GLY A 78 -18.14 22.87 4.90
N ASN A 79 -17.90 21.61 5.24
CA ASN A 79 -16.65 21.12 5.83
C ASN A 79 -15.84 20.19 4.90
N GLY A 80 -16.14 20.14 3.59
CA GLY A 80 -15.38 19.35 2.63
C GLY A 80 -16.25 18.70 1.55
N ILE A 81 -15.86 17.51 1.10
CA ILE A 81 -16.61 16.72 0.13
C ILE A 81 -17.25 15.54 0.86
N LYS A 82 -18.57 15.44 0.78
CA LYS A 82 -19.33 14.28 1.21
C LYS A 82 -19.24 13.21 0.13
N LEU A 83 -18.69 12.05 0.47
CA LEU A 83 -18.72 10.85 -0.36
C LEU A 83 -19.90 9.99 0.07
N THR A 84 -20.73 9.60 -0.89
CA THR A 84 -21.86 8.69 -0.69
C THR A 84 -21.64 7.41 -1.49
N VAL A 85 -21.55 6.29 -0.81
CA VAL A 85 -21.39 4.96 -1.39
C VAL A 85 -22.75 4.29 -1.41
N ASN A 86 -23.41 4.29 -2.56
CA ASN A 86 -24.66 3.60 -2.80
C ASN A 86 -24.37 2.14 -3.16
N PHE A 87 -25.03 1.20 -2.50
CA PHE A 87 -24.88 -0.23 -2.77
C PHE A 87 -25.76 -0.64 -3.95
N ASN A 88 -25.21 -1.38 -4.90
CA ASN A 88 -26.01 -1.87 -6.03
C ASN A 88 -27.09 -2.87 -5.59
N THR A 89 -26.87 -3.54 -4.47
CA THR A 89 -27.86 -4.39 -3.80
C THR A 89 -27.87 -4.06 -2.31
N SER A 90 -29.03 -3.64 -1.80
CA SER A 90 -29.20 -3.31 -0.39
C SER A 90 -28.86 -4.49 0.52
N ILE A 91 -28.30 -4.18 1.68
CA ILE A 91 -27.90 -5.15 2.70
C ILE A 91 -29.11 -5.44 3.58
N LYS A 92 -29.55 -6.70 3.59
CA LYS A 92 -30.71 -7.11 4.37
C LYS A 92 -30.33 -7.28 5.84
N THR A 93 -31.34 -7.43 6.69
CA THR A 93 -31.18 -7.78 8.10
C THR A 93 -30.33 -9.07 8.25
N GLY A 94 -29.35 -9.02 9.14
CA GLY A 94 -28.39 -10.09 9.39
C GLY A 94 -27.23 -10.18 8.40
N GLU A 95 -27.18 -9.31 7.38
CA GLU A 95 -26.10 -9.30 6.39
C GLU A 95 -25.06 -8.21 6.68
N THR A 96 -23.86 -8.44 6.14
CA THR A 96 -22.72 -7.52 6.24
C THR A 96 -22.30 -7.06 4.86
N TRP A 97 -21.92 -5.79 4.76
CA TRP A 97 -21.23 -5.23 3.60
C TRP A 97 -19.74 -5.05 3.89
N ASN A 98 -18.93 -5.37 2.89
CA ASN A 98 -17.49 -5.24 2.91
C ASN A 98 -17.03 -4.52 1.64
N GLY A 99 -16.22 -3.49 1.81
CA GLY A 99 -15.73 -2.71 0.67
C GLY A 99 -14.44 -1.96 0.93
N ARG A 100 -13.90 -1.41 -0.16
CA ARG A 100 -12.76 -0.52 -0.21
C ARG A 100 -13.14 0.71 -1.01
N ILE A 101 -12.70 1.87 -0.54
CA ILE A 101 -12.95 3.15 -1.19
C ILE A 101 -11.61 3.86 -1.28
N GLY A 102 -11.08 3.97 -2.49
CA GLY A 102 -9.83 4.66 -2.77
C GLY A 102 -10.07 5.98 -3.49
N PHE A 103 -9.43 7.04 -3.02
CA PHE A 103 -9.55 8.36 -3.63
C PHE A 103 -8.30 9.22 -3.44
N ARG A 104 -8.16 10.22 -4.30
CA ARG A 104 -7.17 11.30 -4.18
C ARG A 104 -7.88 12.58 -3.76
N ALA A 105 -7.37 13.24 -2.72
CA ALA A 105 -7.93 14.43 -2.11
C ALA A 105 -6.98 15.63 -2.24
N GLU A 106 -7.52 16.76 -2.68
CA GLU A 106 -6.78 18.02 -2.81
C GLU A 106 -6.89 18.90 -1.56
N ASN A 107 -5.78 19.54 -1.18
CA ASN A 107 -5.66 20.43 -0.01
C ASN A 107 -5.97 19.76 1.34
N PHE A 108 -5.85 18.43 1.41
CA PHE A 108 -6.06 17.69 2.64
C PHE A 108 -4.83 17.74 3.56
N ALA A 109 -3.62 17.77 2.99
CA ALA A 109 -2.38 18.09 3.69
C ALA A 109 -1.92 19.51 3.35
N ARG A 110 -1.31 20.20 4.32
CA ARG A 110 -0.68 21.51 4.13
C ARG A 110 0.83 21.37 4.12
N LYS A 111 1.47 21.96 3.10
CA LYS A 111 2.92 22.04 2.96
C LYS A 111 3.37 23.49 3.04
N VAL A 112 4.21 23.83 4.02
CA VAL A 112 4.77 25.17 4.21
C VAL A 112 6.25 25.04 4.55
N ASP A 113 7.12 25.64 3.74
CA ASP A 113 8.58 25.65 3.94
C ASP A 113 9.19 24.27 4.18
N GLY A 114 8.72 23.24 3.47
CA GLY A 114 9.19 21.85 3.62
C GLY A 114 8.63 21.12 4.85
N ASN A 115 7.81 21.77 5.67
CA ASN A 115 7.05 21.15 6.75
C ASN A 115 5.67 20.74 6.27
N TYR A 116 5.20 19.61 6.79
CA TYR A 116 3.91 19.04 6.47
C TYR A 116 3.03 19.05 7.72
N SER A 117 1.75 19.38 7.53
CA SER A 117 0.70 19.21 8.53
C SER A 117 -0.49 18.55 7.87
N ILE A 118 -1.03 17.51 8.49
CA ILE A 118 -2.24 16.84 8.03
C ILE A 118 -3.16 16.59 9.22
N GLU A 119 -4.45 16.79 9.02
CA GLU A 119 -5.49 16.55 10.00
C GLU A 119 -6.51 15.58 9.40
N ILE A 120 -6.51 14.33 9.87
CA ILE A 120 -7.35 13.25 9.33
C ILE A 120 -8.45 12.96 10.37
N PRO A 121 -9.69 13.40 10.16
CA PRO A 121 -10.78 13.05 11.04
C PRO A 121 -11.13 11.57 10.87
N ILE A 122 -11.28 10.84 11.98
CA ILE A 122 -11.81 9.48 12.00
C ILE A 122 -13.33 9.58 12.05
N ASP A 123 -13.91 10.03 10.94
CA ASP A 123 -15.34 10.31 10.89
C ASP A 123 -16.19 9.04 10.95
N MET A 124 -17.29 9.13 11.70
CA MET A 124 -18.28 8.07 11.76
C MET A 124 -19.13 8.11 10.49
N PRO A 125 -19.11 7.07 9.63
CA PRO A 125 -19.97 7.06 8.46
C PRO A 125 -21.44 7.04 8.90
N GLN A 126 -22.30 7.64 8.09
CA GLN A 126 -23.74 7.60 8.24
C GLN A 126 -24.32 6.53 7.33
N ALA A 127 -25.27 5.76 7.83
CA ALA A 127 -26.04 4.79 7.06
C ALA A 127 -27.06 5.49 6.18
N ILE A 128 -27.37 4.89 5.03
CA ILE A 128 -28.45 5.33 4.15
C ILE A 128 -29.52 4.26 4.15
N ILE A 129 -30.70 4.58 4.69
CA ILE A 129 -31.85 3.68 4.79
C ILE A 129 -33.02 4.35 4.10
N ALA A 130 -33.54 3.77 3.03
CA ALA A 130 -34.65 4.33 2.25
C ALA A 130 -34.42 5.81 1.87
N GLY A 131 -33.20 6.14 1.45
CA GLY A 131 -32.80 7.48 1.04
C GLY A 131 -32.60 8.49 2.17
N LYS A 132 -32.64 8.07 3.44
CA LYS A 132 -32.38 8.94 4.60
C LYS A 132 -31.08 8.55 5.28
N THR A 133 -30.33 9.56 5.72
CA THR A 133 -29.11 9.36 6.51
C THR A 133 -29.43 9.13 7.99
N ALA A 134 -28.72 8.21 8.62
CA ALA A 134 -28.82 7.97 10.05
C ALA A 134 -27.45 7.56 10.64
N ASP A 135 -27.24 7.81 11.92
CA ASP A 135 -25.95 7.55 12.57
C ASP A 135 -25.72 6.05 12.80
N ILE A 136 -24.55 5.55 12.40
CA ILE A 136 -24.16 4.16 12.61
C ILE A 136 -23.59 3.97 14.02
N GLY A 137 -23.92 2.86 14.68
CA GLY A 137 -23.26 2.47 15.93
C GLY A 137 -21.88 1.86 15.68
N VAL A 138 -20.97 1.89 16.66
CA VAL A 138 -19.66 1.23 16.55
C VAL A 138 -19.72 -0.07 17.33
N SER A 139 -19.35 -1.19 16.69
CA SER A 139 -19.26 -2.48 17.38
C SER A 139 -18.20 -2.42 18.49
N GLN A 140 -18.39 -3.17 19.58
CA GLN A 140 -17.41 -3.22 20.67
C GLN A 140 -16.06 -3.78 20.20
N ASP A 141 -16.09 -4.71 19.25
CA ASP A 141 -14.90 -5.34 18.67
C ASP A 141 -14.51 -4.73 17.31
N ALA A 142 -14.88 -3.46 17.06
CA ALA A 142 -14.60 -2.82 15.78
C ALA A 142 -13.09 -2.65 15.54
N ASP A 143 -12.62 -3.05 14.36
CA ASP A 143 -11.24 -2.86 13.92
C ASP A 143 -11.06 -1.47 13.32
N ILE A 144 -10.66 -0.51 14.17
CA ILE A 144 -10.40 0.89 13.79
C ILE A 144 -8.89 1.13 13.82
N ARG A 145 -8.27 1.36 12.67
CA ARG A 145 -6.82 1.57 12.60
C ARG A 145 -6.46 2.48 11.46
N SER A 146 -5.27 3.07 11.56
CA SER A 146 -4.77 3.99 10.55
C SER A 146 -3.27 3.82 10.33
N GLN A 147 -2.83 4.01 9.09
CA GLN A 147 -1.44 4.17 8.71
C GLN A 147 -1.30 5.41 7.83
N VAL A 148 -0.30 6.25 8.11
CA VAL A 148 -0.02 7.46 7.33
C VAL A 148 1.38 7.38 6.75
N PHE A 149 1.49 7.17 5.44
CA PHE A 149 2.75 7.19 4.69
C PHE A 149 3.11 8.64 4.37
N LEU A 150 4.18 9.14 5.01
CA LEU A 150 4.69 10.49 4.76
C LEU A 150 5.60 10.52 3.53
N PRO A 151 5.78 11.67 2.87
CA PRO A 151 6.72 11.78 1.76
C PRO A 151 8.13 11.37 2.19
N LYS A 152 8.95 10.94 1.22
CA LYS A 152 10.31 10.48 1.50
C LYS A 152 11.12 11.58 2.19
N GLY A 153 11.87 11.20 3.22
CA GLY A 153 12.67 12.14 4.00
C GLY A 153 11.88 13.05 4.94
N ILE A 154 10.56 12.88 5.09
CA ILE A 154 9.79 13.63 6.08
C ILE A 154 9.78 12.87 7.40
N GLU A 155 10.39 13.49 8.41
CA GLU A 155 10.42 13.00 9.78
C GLU A 155 9.21 13.53 10.56
N VAL A 156 8.59 12.66 11.34
CA VAL A 156 7.50 13.03 12.26
C VAL A 156 8.05 13.88 13.40
N THR A 157 7.52 15.10 13.55
CA THR A 157 7.89 16.03 14.63
C THR A 157 6.83 16.10 15.72
N SER A 158 5.56 15.88 15.36
CA SER A 158 4.45 15.88 16.31
C SER A 158 3.32 15.01 15.77
N VAL A 159 2.66 14.27 16.65
CA VAL A 159 1.51 13.46 16.26
C VAL A 159 0.58 13.17 17.43
N THR A 160 -0.72 13.20 17.15
CA THR A 160 -1.83 12.82 18.03
C THR A 160 -2.88 12.05 17.21
N PRO A 161 -3.68 11.15 17.81
CA PRO A 161 -3.68 10.75 19.22
C PRO A 161 -2.51 9.83 19.58
N LYS A 162 -2.22 9.71 20.88
CA LYS A 162 -1.26 8.76 21.45
C LYS A 162 -2.03 7.66 22.19
N PRO A 163 -1.50 6.43 22.28
CA PRO A 163 -0.20 6.01 21.74
C PRO A 163 -0.28 5.59 20.26
N PHE A 164 0.87 5.65 19.58
CA PHE A 164 1.04 5.24 18.19
C PHE A 164 2.43 4.61 18.04
N ARG A 165 2.67 3.93 16.92
CA ARG A 165 4.00 3.43 16.53
C ARG A 165 4.47 4.14 15.28
N ILE A 166 5.78 4.32 15.14
CA ILE A 166 6.37 4.73 13.87
C ILE A 166 7.09 3.53 13.28
N LEU A 167 6.74 3.20 12.04
CA LEU A 167 7.40 2.17 11.25
C LEU A 167 8.19 2.82 10.12
N PHE A 168 9.14 2.08 9.55
CA PHE A 168 9.74 2.40 8.27
C PHE A 168 9.28 1.36 7.26
N GLN A 169 8.45 1.75 6.30
CA GLN A 169 7.82 0.84 5.34
C GLN A 169 7.85 1.48 3.97
N ASN A 170 8.19 0.69 2.95
CA ASN A 170 8.23 1.17 1.56
C ASN A 170 9.06 2.45 1.35
N SER A 171 10.16 2.62 2.11
CA SER A 171 11.02 3.81 2.08
C SER A 171 10.38 5.08 2.67
N HIS A 172 9.29 4.92 3.44
CA HIS A 172 8.57 6.00 4.11
C HIS A 172 8.57 5.81 5.62
N MET A 173 8.53 6.93 6.35
CA MET A 173 8.19 6.92 7.77
C MET A 173 6.66 6.82 7.89
N VAL A 174 6.17 5.86 8.68
CA VAL A 174 4.75 5.51 8.75
C VAL A 174 4.24 5.45 10.19
N PRO A 175 3.65 6.55 10.70
CA PRO A 175 2.83 6.50 11.91
C PRO A 175 1.66 5.54 11.73
N THR A 176 1.48 4.68 12.72
CA THR A 176 0.51 3.58 12.72
C THR A 176 -0.22 3.52 14.06
N TRP A 177 -1.54 3.37 14.00
CA TRP A 177 -2.42 3.20 15.14
C TRP A 177 -3.09 1.83 15.09
N THR A 178 -3.30 1.24 16.27
CA THR A 178 -4.03 -0.03 16.45
C THR A 178 -5.42 0.23 17.04
N PRO A 179 -6.34 -0.74 16.97
CA PRO A 179 -7.73 -0.60 17.46
C PRO A 179 -7.87 -0.13 18.90
N GLU A 180 -6.89 -0.44 19.77
CA GLU A 180 -6.95 -0.03 21.18
C GLU A 180 -6.63 1.47 21.39
N ASN A 181 -6.10 2.13 20.35
CA ASN A 181 -5.47 3.45 20.46
C ASN A 181 -6.07 4.50 19.50
N LEU A 182 -7.02 4.09 18.65
CA LEU A 182 -7.71 4.97 17.73
C LEU A 182 -9.20 4.67 17.76
N HIS A 183 -10.00 5.70 18.00
CA HIS A 183 -11.44 5.58 18.14
C HIS A 183 -12.16 6.45 17.11
N MET A 184 -13.41 6.11 16.80
CA MET A 184 -14.24 6.99 15.97
C MET A 184 -14.38 8.36 16.65
N LYS A 185 -14.43 9.42 15.84
CA LYS A 185 -14.43 10.84 16.23
C LYS A 185 -13.09 11.36 16.75
N ASP A 186 -12.05 10.54 16.81
CA ASP A 186 -10.69 11.06 16.95
C ASP A 186 -10.31 11.89 15.72
N THR A 187 -9.29 12.74 15.87
CA THR A 187 -8.64 13.41 14.75
C THR A 187 -7.15 13.13 14.84
N ILE A 188 -6.61 12.49 13.80
CA ILE A 188 -5.17 12.35 13.67
C ILE A 188 -4.61 13.68 13.23
N ILE A 189 -3.76 14.29 14.05
CA ILE A 189 -3.02 15.50 13.70
C ILE A 189 -1.57 15.10 13.62
N LEU A 190 -0.97 15.24 12.45
CA LEU A 190 0.42 14.88 12.21
C LEU A 190 1.16 16.08 11.65
N LYS A 191 2.34 16.34 12.21
CA LYS A 191 3.31 17.30 11.70
C LYS A 191 4.62 16.59 11.40
N GLY A 192 5.24 16.98 10.30
CA GLY A 192 6.55 16.48 9.92
C GLY A 192 7.41 17.56 9.27
N SER A 193 8.73 17.33 9.29
CA SER A 193 9.72 18.23 8.70
C SER A 193 10.70 17.42 7.85
N PHE A 194 11.25 18.07 6.83
CA PHE A 194 12.29 17.45 6.02
C PHE A 194 13.54 17.10 6.84
N SER A 195 14.08 15.92 6.58
CA SER A 195 15.29 15.39 7.18
C SER A 195 16.17 14.77 6.10
N GLU A 196 17.37 15.33 5.93
CA GLU A 196 18.32 14.89 4.90
C GLU A 196 18.81 13.46 5.16
N ILE A 197 19.01 13.08 6.44
CA ILE A 197 19.46 11.74 6.82
C ILE A 197 18.37 10.71 6.48
N LEU A 198 17.11 10.98 6.85
CA LEU A 198 15.99 10.10 6.51
C LEU A 198 15.80 9.98 5.00
N LYS A 199 16.01 11.08 4.25
CA LYS A 199 15.93 11.06 2.79
C LYS A 199 16.97 10.12 2.19
N LYS A 200 18.23 10.18 2.65
CA LYS A 200 19.29 9.27 2.20
C LYS A 200 18.98 7.81 2.52
N ILE A 201 18.48 7.52 3.73
CA ILE A 201 18.04 6.17 4.12
C ILE A 201 16.94 5.66 3.19
N ALA A 202 15.94 6.50 2.90
CA ALA A 202 14.84 6.18 2.00
C ALA A 202 15.31 5.92 0.56
N ASP A 203 16.23 6.75 0.04
CA ASP A 203 16.74 6.60 -1.33
C ASP A 203 17.54 5.31 -1.50
N ILE A 204 18.36 4.95 -0.50
CA ILE A 204 19.10 3.68 -0.50
C ILE A 204 18.11 2.50 -0.44
N ASP A 205 17.10 2.55 0.43
CA ASP A 205 16.10 1.47 0.56
C ASP A 205 15.31 1.25 -0.75
N GLU A 206 14.92 2.32 -1.44
CA GLU A 206 14.22 2.22 -2.72
C GLU A 206 15.10 1.62 -3.83
N ARG A 207 16.36 2.09 -3.92
CA ARG A 207 17.33 1.54 -4.88
C ARG A 207 17.59 0.06 -4.59
N SER A 208 17.79 -0.31 -3.32
CA SER A 208 17.96 -1.70 -2.89
C SER A 208 16.77 -2.57 -3.28
N LYS A 209 15.53 -2.11 -3.07
CA LYS A 209 14.31 -2.84 -3.48
C LYS A 209 14.22 -3.01 -5.00
N THR A 210 14.56 -1.98 -5.74
CA THR A 210 14.59 -2.03 -7.21
C THR A 210 15.60 -3.06 -7.70
N LEU A 211 16.83 -3.02 -7.17
CA LEU A 211 17.87 -3.99 -7.50
C LEU A 211 17.49 -5.42 -7.05
N SER A 212 16.91 -5.59 -5.86
CA SER A 212 16.42 -6.87 -5.35
C SER A 212 15.43 -7.52 -6.32
N LYS A 213 14.49 -6.74 -6.87
CA LYS A 213 13.55 -7.22 -7.89
C LYS A 213 14.28 -7.65 -9.17
N GLN A 214 15.21 -6.84 -9.67
CA GLN A 214 15.98 -7.16 -10.88
C GLN A 214 16.84 -8.42 -10.70
N ILE A 215 17.50 -8.58 -9.55
CA ILE A 215 18.27 -9.77 -9.17
C ILE A 215 17.37 -11.01 -9.17
N LYS A 216 16.19 -10.94 -8.54
CA LYS A 216 15.22 -12.05 -8.53
C LYS A 216 14.80 -12.46 -9.95
N GLU A 217 14.53 -11.49 -10.82
CA GLU A 217 14.19 -11.73 -12.22
C GLU A 217 15.36 -12.29 -13.05
N ALA A 218 16.60 -11.89 -12.75
CA ALA A 218 17.78 -12.44 -13.41
C ALA A 218 18.06 -13.88 -12.98
N LYS A 219 17.87 -14.17 -11.69
CA LYS A 219 18.04 -15.51 -11.11
C LYS A 219 17.05 -16.51 -11.69
N THR A 220 15.79 -16.12 -11.92
CA THR A 220 14.80 -16.98 -12.60
C THR A 220 15.16 -17.24 -14.06
N LYS A 221 16.00 -16.39 -14.67
CA LYS A 221 16.56 -16.57 -16.02
C LYS A 221 17.89 -17.34 -16.02
N GLY A 222 18.36 -17.83 -14.87
CA GLY A 222 19.59 -18.61 -14.74
C GLY A 222 20.89 -17.79 -14.78
N ILE A 223 20.80 -16.46 -14.59
CA ILE A 223 21.99 -15.59 -14.49
C ILE A 223 22.57 -15.74 -13.08
N ASP A 224 23.90 -15.92 -12.98
CA ASP A 224 24.59 -15.92 -11.69
C ASP A 224 24.68 -14.49 -11.13
N VAL A 225 23.99 -14.29 -10.02
CA VAL A 225 23.86 -13.01 -9.31
C VAL A 225 24.37 -13.12 -7.86
N THR A 226 25.12 -14.17 -7.53
CA THR A 226 25.52 -14.50 -6.16
C THR A 226 26.29 -13.37 -5.48
N GLU A 227 27.25 -12.77 -6.19
CA GLU A 227 28.04 -11.65 -5.66
C GLU A 227 27.18 -10.40 -5.44
N SER A 228 26.32 -10.06 -6.41
CA SER A 228 25.38 -8.95 -6.28
C SER A 228 24.39 -9.14 -5.13
N GLU A 229 23.87 -10.36 -4.92
CA GLU A 229 23.02 -10.71 -3.77
C GLU A 229 23.74 -10.49 -2.44
N ALA A 230 25.01 -10.88 -2.35
CA ALA A 230 25.81 -10.72 -1.13
C ALA A 230 26.05 -9.24 -0.78
N TYR A 231 26.38 -8.41 -1.78
CA TYR A 231 26.55 -6.97 -1.59
C TYR A 231 25.23 -6.26 -1.27
N LEU A 232 24.15 -6.60 -1.97
CA LEU A 232 22.83 -6.04 -1.69
C LEU A 232 22.38 -6.34 -0.25
N LYS A 233 22.59 -7.57 0.23
CA LYS A 233 22.27 -7.92 1.61
C LYS A 233 23.04 -7.07 2.62
N GLN A 234 24.33 -6.82 2.38
CA GLN A 234 25.13 -5.94 3.24
C GLN A 234 24.64 -4.49 3.20
N ALA A 235 24.27 -3.99 2.01
CA ALA A 235 23.67 -2.66 1.88
C ALA A 235 22.37 -2.53 2.69
N GLU A 236 21.49 -3.54 2.61
CA GLU A 236 20.25 -3.59 3.41
C GLU A 236 20.53 -3.72 4.92
N ASP A 237 21.52 -4.50 5.32
CA ASP A 237 21.93 -4.64 6.74
C ASP A 237 22.44 -3.31 7.30
N TYR A 238 23.30 -2.59 6.56
CA TYR A 238 23.79 -1.27 6.96
C TYR A 238 22.71 -0.19 6.92
N ASN A 239 21.73 -0.27 6.00
CA ASN A 239 20.70 0.75 5.89
C ASN A 239 19.56 0.56 6.90
N THR A 240 18.92 -0.62 6.93
CA THR A 240 17.64 -0.84 7.62
C THR A 240 17.55 -2.09 8.50
N ASN A 241 18.28 -3.17 8.19
CA ASN A 241 17.97 -4.50 8.74
C ASN A 241 18.75 -4.90 10.00
N ASN A 242 19.72 -4.08 10.42
CA ASN A 242 20.54 -4.36 11.61
C ASN A 242 20.23 -3.40 12.78
N ALA A 243 20.47 -3.84 14.02
CA ALA A 243 20.45 -2.99 15.21
C ALA A 243 21.52 -1.88 15.17
N ASN A 244 22.56 -2.07 14.35
CA ASN A 244 23.59 -1.10 14.03
C ASN A 244 23.47 -0.70 12.55
N SER A 245 22.35 -0.06 12.21
CA SER A 245 22.06 0.43 10.87
C SER A 245 21.83 1.94 10.88
N ALA A 246 21.85 2.56 9.71
CA ALA A 246 21.52 3.97 9.54
C ALA A 246 20.14 4.32 10.14
N LEU A 247 19.13 3.48 9.86
CA LEU A 247 17.80 3.60 10.43
C LEU A 247 17.83 3.49 11.95
N SER A 248 18.45 2.46 12.52
CA SER A 248 18.51 2.31 13.99
C SER A 248 19.20 3.51 14.68
N SER A 249 20.28 4.02 14.09
CA SER A 249 20.99 5.19 14.62
C SER A 249 20.17 6.48 14.52
N PHE A 250 19.48 6.71 13.40
CA PHE A 250 18.57 7.84 13.27
C PHE A 250 17.45 7.80 14.31
N TRP A 251 16.92 6.61 14.61
CA TRP A 251 15.82 6.44 15.57
C TRP A 251 16.28 6.82 16.98
N LYS A 252 17.57 6.62 17.28
CA LYS A 252 18.23 7.01 18.52
C LYS A 252 18.71 8.47 18.53
N LYS A 253 18.48 9.23 17.45
CA LYS A 253 18.99 10.60 17.25
C LYS A 253 20.52 10.69 17.24
N ASP A 254 21.17 9.64 16.76
CA ASP A 254 22.63 9.62 16.53
C ASP A 254 22.92 9.85 15.05
N ASP A 255 22.96 11.12 14.67
CA ASP A 255 23.16 11.54 13.27
C ASP A 255 24.55 11.17 12.74
N THR A 256 25.56 11.13 13.61
CA THR A 256 26.94 10.80 13.20
C THR A 256 27.02 9.34 12.78
N SER A 257 26.55 8.43 13.64
CA SER A 257 26.51 7.01 13.29
C SER A 257 25.53 6.73 12.14
N ALA A 258 24.41 7.46 12.05
CA ALA A 258 23.50 7.31 10.93
C ALA A 258 24.19 7.64 9.59
N LEU A 259 24.92 8.75 9.51
CA LEU A 259 25.68 9.15 8.31
C LEU A 259 26.81 8.17 7.97
N GLU A 260 27.49 7.61 8.97
CA GLU A 260 28.51 6.59 8.75
C GLU A 260 27.92 5.33 8.11
N PHE A 261 26.84 4.79 8.67
CA PHE A 261 26.15 3.63 8.12
C PHE A 261 25.52 3.88 6.75
N ILE A 262 25.04 5.11 6.48
CA ILE A 262 24.63 5.53 5.13
C ILE A 262 25.80 5.38 4.15
N GLY A 263 27.00 5.83 4.54
CA GLY A 263 28.20 5.69 3.72
C GLY A 263 28.55 4.24 3.40
N TYR A 264 28.47 3.34 4.38
CA TYR A 264 28.68 1.91 4.16
C TYR A 264 27.60 1.29 3.27
N ALA A 265 26.32 1.58 3.54
CA ALA A 265 25.21 1.06 2.74
C ALA A 265 25.30 1.51 1.28
N GLU A 266 25.62 2.77 1.03
CA GLU A 266 25.80 3.33 -0.31
C GLU A 266 26.98 2.67 -1.05
N ASN A 267 28.10 2.41 -0.36
CA ASN A 267 29.23 1.71 -0.96
C ASN A 267 28.86 0.29 -1.38
N GLU A 268 28.23 -0.48 -0.49
CA GLU A 268 27.81 -1.86 -0.76
C GLU A 268 26.75 -1.93 -1.86
N LEU A 269 25.81 -0.99 -1.89
CA LEU A 269 24.80 -0.92 -2.95
C LEU A 269 25.44 -0.65 -4.32
N ASN A 270 26.40 0.28 -4.37
CA ASN A 270 27.14 0.57 -5.60
C ASN A 270 27.97 -0.65 -6.07
N LEU A 271 28.50 -1.46 -5.16
CA LEU A 271 29.16 -2.74 -5.50
C LEU A 271 28.15 -3.77 -6.03
N ALA A 272 26.98 -3.86 -5.39
CA ALA A 272 25.90 -4.75 -5.83
C ALA A 272 25.42 -4.43 -7.25
N GLU A 273 25.21 -3.14 -7.55
CA GLU A 273 24.81 -2.65 -8.88
C GLU A 273 25.89 -2.94 -9.93
N LYS A 274 27.17 -2.71 -9.61
CA LYS A 274 28.30 -3.01 -10.50
C LYS A 274 28.44 -4.50 -10.79
N SER A 275 28.32 -5.34 -9.77
CA SER A 275 28.37 -6.80 -9.91
C SER A 275 27.21 -7.29 -10.79
N PHE A 276 25.98 -6.80 -10.52
CA PHE A 276 24.80 -7.15 -11.33
C PHE A 276 24.96 -6.78 -12.81
N ALA A 277 25.46 -5.57 -13.09
CA ALA A 277 25.71 -5.11 -14.45
C ALA A 277 26.77 -5.96 -15.19
N THR A 278 27.66 -6.61 -14.44
CA THR A 278 28.72 -7.48 -14.96
C THR A 278 28.22 -8.92 -15.15
N SER A 279 27.30 -9.41 -14.32
CA SER A 279 26.67 -10.74 -14.44
C SER A 279 26.02 -11.00 -15.80
N GLY A 280 25.53 -9.96 -16.49
CA GLY A 280 24.99 -10.06 -17.85
C GLY A 280 26.04 -10.09 -18.97
N LYS A 281 27.32 -9.90 -18.65
CA LYS A 281 28.45 -9.88 -19.61
C LYS A 281 29.38 -11.07 -19.50
N THR A 282 29.22 -11.90 -18.47
CA THR A 282 30.01 -13.09 -18.29
C THR A 282 29.50 -14.16 -19.24
N GLU A 283 30.24 -14.41 -20.33
CA GLU A 283 30.06 -15.62 -21.14
C GLU A 283 29.99 -16.82 -20.20
N ILE A 284 28.96 -17.63 -20.35
CA ILE A 284 28.83 -18.91 -19.67
C ILE A 284 30.04 -19.73 -20.10
N LYS A 285 31.11 -19.74 -19.28
CA LYS A 285 32.17 -20.72 -19.41
C LYS A 285 31.53 -22.05 -19.09
N ALA A 286 31.06 -22.73 -20.13
CA ALA A 286 30.69 -24.12 -20.06
C ALA A 286 31.85 -24.86 -19.40
N THR A 287 31.62 -25.36 -18.19
CA THR A 287 32.57 -26.20 -17.49
C THR A 287 32.64 -27.51 -18.27
N VAL A 288 33.53 -27.58 -19.26
CA VAL A 288 33.82 -28.80 -20.01
C VAL A 288 34.45 -29.78 -19.03
N LYS A 289 33.66 -30.76 -18.57
CA LYS A 289 34.19 -32.04 -18.12
C LYS A 289 34.57 -32.84 -19.37
N ALA A 290 35.87 -32.91 -19.68
CA ALA A 290 36.45 -34.09 -20.33
C ALA A 290 36.47 -35.20 -19.24
N THR A 291 36.04 -36.45 -19.45
CA THR A 291 36.38 -37.49 -20.44
C THR A 291 35.31 -38.60 -20.31
N GLY A 292 34.94 -39.44 -21.30
CA GLY A 292 35.32 -39.64 -22.69
C GLY A 292 34.32 -40.59 -23.40
N GLU A 293 34.42 -40.60 -24.75
CA GLU A 293 34.04 -41.62 -25.76
C GLU A 293 32.68 -42.35 -25.61
N THR A 294 31.76 -42.35 -26.59
CA THR A 294 31.95 -42.83 -27.98
C THR A 294 30.88 -42.27 -28.93
N GLU A 295 31.23 -42.24 -30.22
CA GLU A 295 30.49 -41.76 -31.40
C GLU A 295 29.11 -42.41 -31.62
N GLU A 296 28.14 -41.64 -32.15
CA GLU A 296 27.57 -41.89 -33.50
C GLU A 296 26.60 -40.78 -33.94
N ASN A 297 26.65 -40.49 -35.24
CA ASN A 297 25.90 -39.47 -35.98
C ASN A 297 24.38 -39.56 -35.81
N ASN A 298 23.70 -38.39 -35.81
CA ASN A 298 22.65 -38.06 -36.79
C ASN A 298 22.11 -36.63 -36.62
N GLU A 299 22.11 -35.90 -37.74
CA GLU A 299 21.22 -34.80 -38.15
C GLU A 299 20.81 -33.69 -37.14
N THR A 300 21.21 -32.45 -37.46
CA THR A 300 20.37 -31.27 -37.20
C THR A 300 19.23 -31.26 -38.23
N PRO A 301 17.97 -30.91 -37.88
CA PRO A 301 17.62 -29.49 -37.67
C PRO A 301 16.41 -29.18 -36.75
N GLY A 302 16.42 -27.95 -36.18
CA GLY A 302 15.25 -27.08 -36.01
C GLY A 302 14.24 -27.36 -34.89
N PHE A 303 14.26 -26.55 -33.82
CA PHE A 303 13.06 -26.25 -33.01
C PHE A 303 13.08 -24.81 -32.51
N ASP A 304 13.05 -23.89 -33.47
CA ASP A 304 12.64 -22.50 -33.28
C ASP A 304 11.18 -22.41 -33.75
N ALA A 305 10.20 -22.86 -32.93
CA ALA A 305 8.75 -22.69 -33.19
C ALA A 305 7.77 -23.24 -32.13
N VAL A 306 8.17 -24.08 -31.16
CA VAL A 306 7.17 -24.76 -30.29
C VAL A 306 6.86 -24.04 -28.97
N SER A 307 7.70 -23.11 -28.52
CA SER A 307 7.41 -22.32 -27.30
C SER A 307 6.36 -21.22 -27.53
N LEU A 308 6.18 -20.74 -28.77
CA LEU A 308 5.24 -19.65 -29.07
C LEU A 308 3.78 -20.14 -29.19
N ILE A 309 3.54 -21.40 -29.56
CA ILE A 309 2.19 -21.95 -29.76
C ILE A 309 1.52 -22.32 -28.42
N LEU A 310 2.31 -22.70 -27.40
CA LEU A 310 1.79 -23.03 -26.06
C LEU A 310 1.34 -21.79 -25.25
N MET A 311 1.90 -20.60 -25.50
CA MET A 311 1.42 -19.35 -24.87
C MET A 311 0.12 -18.80 -25.48
N ILE A 312 -0.17 -19.10 -26.75
CA ILE A 312 -1.40 -18.64 -27.40
C ILE A 312 -2.60 -19.52 -27.03
N ILE A 313 -2.39 -20.84 -26.81
CA ILE A 313 -3.47 -21.75 -26.41
C ILE A 313 -3.92 -21.53 -24.95
N SER A 314 -3.02 -21.16 -24.04
CA SER A 314 -3.37 -20.84 -22.65
C SER A 314 -4.18 -19.55 -22.53
N SER A 315 -3.96 -18.58 -23.42
CA SER A 315 -4.75 -17.35 -23.49
C SER A 315 -6.15 -17.57 -24.08
N PHE A 316 -6.32 -18.53 -25.01
CA PHE A 316 -7.64 -18.83 -25.61
C PHE A 316 -8.53 -19.72 -24.72
N MET A 317 -7.96 -20.57 -23.86
CA MET A 317 -8.71 -21.41 -22.91
C MET A 317 -9.29 -20.60 -21.73
N ILE A 318 -8.63 -19.52 -21.29
CA ILE A 318 -9.13 -18.66 -20.21
C ILE A 318 -10.29 -17.77 -20.70
N LEU A 319 -10.26 -17.32 -21.96
CA LEU A 319 -11.34 -16.52 -22.55
C LEU A 319 -12.62 -17.33 -22.88
N ARG A 320 -12.52 -18.64 -23.09
CA ARG A 320 -13.70 -19.49 -23.40
C ARG A 320 -14.46 -19.95 -22.15
N ILE A 321 -13.78 -20.07 -21.00
CA ILE A 321 -14.43 -20.43 -19.72
C ILE A 321 -15.26 -19.26 -19.16
N ILE A 322 -14.90 -18.01 -19.47
CA ILE A 322 -15.63 -16.81 -19.00
C ILE A 322 -16.91 -16.55 -19.83
N ARG A 323 -17.05 -17.09 -21.05
CA ARG A 323 -18.23 -16.89 -21.92
C ARG A 323 -19.17 -18.09 -22.03
N SER A 324 -18.94 -19.17 -21.30
CA SER A 324 -19.87 -20.29 -21.28
C SER A 324 -19.94 -20.94 -19.90
N LYS A 325 -20.86 -20.45 -19.06
CA LYS A 325 -21.91 -21.27 -18.42
C LYS A 325 -22.81 -20.37 -17.54
N PRO A 326 -24.07 -20.79 -17.38
CA PRO A 326 -25.28 -19.99 -17.58
C PRO A 326 -25.62 -19.00 -16.48
#